data_AF-A0A1V5BX73-F1
#
_entry.id   AF-A0A1V5BX73-F1
#
_cell.length_a   1.000
_cell.length_b   1.000
_cell.length_c   1.000
_cell.angle_alpha   90.00
_cell.angle_beta   90.00
_cell.angle_gamma   90.00
#
_symmetry.space_group_name_H-M   'P 1'
#
loop_
_entity.id
_entity.type
_entity.pdbx_description
1 polymer ?
#
loop_
_entity_poly.entity_id
_entity_poly.type
_entity_poly.pdbx_seq_one_letter_code
_entity_poly.pdbx_strand_id
1 'polypeptide(L)' 'MDNYELIVNFFKAADKPVSAGQIAAATGIEKKEVDKIMKKLKKEEKIASPKNCYWEIKK' A
#
# COMPACT_ATOMS: atom_id res chain seq x y z
N MET A 1 -8.44 8.46 12.68
CA MET A 1 -8.86 7.21 12.03
C MET A 1 -7.96 7.08 10.82
N ASP A 2 -6.71 6.65 11.04
CA ASP A 2 -5.66 6.79 10.04
C ASP A 2 -5.47 5.49 9.28
N ASN A 3 -6.39 5.27 8.33
CA ASN A 3 -6.27 4.24 7.30
C ASN A 3 -4.89 4.31 6.62
N TYR A 4 -4.29 5.50 6.51
CA TYR A 4 -2.95 5.72 5.99
C TYR A 4 -1.89 4.97 6.80
N GLU A 5 -1.87 5.13 8.12
CA GLU A 5 -0.88 4.46 8.97
C GLU A 5 -1.04 2.94 8.93
N LEU A 6 -2.27 2.45 8.92
CA LEU A 6 -2.53 1.02 8.89
C LEU A 6 -2.04 0.37 7.58
N ILE A 7 -2.25 1.04 6.45
CA ILE A 7 -1.73 0.61 5.14
C ILE A 7 -0.20 0.70 5.10
N VAL A 8 0.37 1.81 5.59
CA VAL A 8 1.83 1.99 5.63
C VAL A 8 2.49 0.95 6.52
N ASN A 9 1.90 0.62 7.66
CA ASN A 9 2.43 -0.38 8.58
C ASN A 9 2.29 -1.80 7.99
N PHE A 10 1.17 -2.09 7.33
CA PHE A 10 1.02 -3.34 6.56
C PHE A 10 2.07 -3.46 5.47
N PHE A 11 2.34 -2.37 4.74
CA PHE A 11 3.41 -2.32 3.74
C PHE A 11 4.80 -2.50 4.36
N LYS A 12 5.08 -1.91 5.53
CA LYS A 12 6.35 -2.09 6.25
C LYS A 12 6.55 -3.50 6.76
N ALA A 13 5.46 -4.17 7.14
CA ALA A 13 5.47 -5.57 7.55
C ALA A 13 5.46 -6.53 6.35
N ALA A 14 5.00 -6.08 5.19
CA ALA A 14 4.98 -6.86 3.96
C ALA A 14 6.40 -6.94 3.36
N ASP A 15 7.08 -8.05 3.61
CA ASP A 15 8.37 -8.39 3.02
C ASP A 15 8.27 -8.78 1.52
N LYS A 16 7.07 -8.66 0.94
CA LYS A 16 6.76 -9.04 -0.43
C LYS A 16 5.98 -7.94 -1.13
N PRO A 17 6.11 -7.84 -2.47
CA PRO A 17 5.24 -6.99 -3.26
C PRO A 17 3.77 -7.38 -3.04
N VAL A 18 2.96 -6.43 -2.58
CA VAL A 18 1.52 -6.59 -2.32
C VAL A 18 0.71 -5.64 -3.20
N SER A 19 -0.49 -6.08 -3.59
CA SER A 19 -1.38 -5.28 -4.43
C SER A 19 -2.38 -4.45 -3.61
N ALA A 20 -2.96 -3.42 -4.23
CA ALA A 20 -4.01 -2.58 -3.62
C ALA A 20 -5.17 -3.43 -3.10
N GLY A 21 -5.52 -4.47 -3.85
CA GLY A 21 -6.58 -5.40 -3.50
C GLY A 21 -6.24 -6.25 -2.28
N GLN A 22 -4.99 -6.72 -2.17
CA GLN A 22 -4.53 -7.48 -1.00
C GLN A 22 -4.53 -6.61 0.26
N ILE A 23 -4.09 -5.36 0.15
CA ILE A 23 -4.11 -4.43 1.28
C ILE A 23 -5.54 -4.13 1.69
N ALA A 24 -6.43 -3.81 0.76
CA ALA A 24 -7.85 -3.59 1.06
C ALA A 24 -8.48 -4.82 1.74
N ALA A 25 -8.16 -6.02 1.27
CA ALA A 25 -8.66 -7.26 1.85
C ALA A 25 -8.08 -7.57 3.24
N ALA A 26 -6.80 -7.28 3.46
CA ALA A 26 -6.10 -7.57 4.72
C ALA A 26 -6.38 -6.51 5.80
N THR A 27 -6.54 -5.25 5.40
CA THR A 27 -6.79 -4.12 6.31
C THR A 27 -8.27 -3.83 6.50
N GLY A 28 -9.14 -4.36 5.65
CA GLY A 28 -10.57 -4.04 5.64
C GLY A 28 -10.88 -2.62 5.17
N ILE A 29 -9.90 -1.92 4.60
CA ILE A 29 -10.05 -0.54 4.12
C ILE A 29 -10.71 -0.53 2.75
N GLU A 30 -11.61 0.44 2.53
CA GLU A 30 -12.22 0.67 1.22
C GLU A 30 -11.16 0.87 0.13
N LYS A 31 -11.38 0.25 -1.05
CA LYS A 31 -10.49 0.41 -2.21
C LYS A 31 -10.23 1.87 -2.58
N LYS A 32 -11.19 2.78 -2.35
CA LYS A 32 -11.01 4.23 -2.56
C LYS A 32 -9.93 4.83 -1.67
N GLU A 33 -9.91 4.46 -0.40
CA GLU A 33 -8.92 4.90 0.57
C GLU A 33 -7.56 4.29 0.26
N VAL A 34 -7.52 2.99 -0.02
CA VAL A 34 -6.27 2.30 -0.43
C VAL A 34 -5.67 2.94 -1.67
N ASP A 35 -6.47 3.24 -2.71
CA ASP A 35 -5.98 3.89 -3.93
C ASP A 35 -5.46 5.31 -3.68
N LYS A 36 -6.14 6.11 -2.85
CA LYS A 36 -5.66 7.44 -2.43
C LYS A 36 -4.32 7.35 -1.72
N ILE A 37 -4.20 6.43 -0.77
CA ILE A 37 -3.01 6.24 0.05
C ILE A 37 -1.85 5.72 -0.80
N MET A 38 -2.10 4.75 -1.69
CA MET A 38 -1.12 4.27 -2.65
C MET A 38 -0.63 5.36 -3.60
N LYS A 39 -1.52 6.21 -4.12
CA LYS A 39 -1.13 7.35 -4.96
C LYS A 39 -0.25 8.33 -4.20
N LYS A 40 -0.56 8.62 -2.93
CA LYS A 40 0.30 9.42 -2.04
C LYS A 40 1.67 8.77 -1.84
N LEU A 41 1.70 7.50 -1.45
CA LEU A 41 2.95 6.76 -1.18
C LEU A 41 3.82 6.62 -2.43
N LYS A 42 3.21 6.42 -3.60
CA LYS A 42 3.89 6.43 -4.89
C LYS A 42 4.48 7.82 -5.18
N LYS A 43 3.73 8.88 -4.90
CA LYS A 43 4.17 10.27 -5.08
C LYS A 43 5.30 10.65 -4.12
N GLU A 44 5.31 10.05 -2.93
CA GLU A 44 6.40 10.18 -1.94
C GLU A 44 7.58 9.22 -2.22
N GLU A 45 7.56 8.45 -3.31
CA GLU A 45 8.58 7.43 -3.65
C GLU A 45 8.87 6.37 -2.56
N LYS A 46 7.99 6.24 -1.57
CA LYS A 46 8.12 5.27 -0.48
C LYS A 46 7.83 3.83 -0.92
N ILE A 47 7.11 3.66 -2.02
CA ILE A 47 6.78 2.36 -2.59
C ILE A 47 7.26 2.25 -4.04
N ALA A 48 7.85 1.12 -4.39
CA ALA A 48 8.23 0.75 -5.74
C ALA A 48 7.23 -0.25 -6.32
N SER A 49 6.99 -0.21 -7.63
CA SER A 49 6.14 -1.18 -8.32
C SER A 49 7.01 -2.09 -9.19
N PRO A 50 7.52 -3.22 -8.66
CA PRO A 50 8.38 -4.14 -9.42
C PRO A 50 7.62 -4.86 -10.53
N LYS A 51 6.30 -5.00 -10.39
CA LYS A 51 5.42 -5.73 -11.28
C LYS A 51 4.08 -5.00 -11.34
N ASN A 52 3.43 -5.02 -12.51
CA ASN A 52 2.15 -4.34 -12.71
C ASN A 52 1.14 -4.74 -11.62
N CYS A 53 0.61 -3.74 -10.93
CA CYS A 53 -0.35 -3.86 -9.83
C CYS A 53 0.21 -4.38 -8.49
N TYR A 54 1.53 -4.49 -8.36
CA TYR A 54 2.21 -4.85 -7.11
C TYR A 54 3.06 -3.70 -6.60
N TRP A 55 3.13 -3.56 -5.29
CA TRP A 55 3.81 -2.48 -4.60
C TRP A 55 4.66 -3.07 -3.48
N GLU A 56 5.92 -2.68 -3.39
CA GLU A 56 6.83 -3.02 -2.29
C GLU A 56 7.33 -1.73 -1.63
N ILE A 57 7.67 -1.77 -0.35
CA ILE A 57 8.38 -0.63 0.26
C ILE A 57 9.78 -0.57 -0.33
N LYS A 58 10.11 0.60 -0.88
CA LYS A 58 11.48 0.91 -1.30
C LYS A 58 12.26 1.23 -0.02
N LYS A 59 13.18 0.34 0.36
CA LYS A 59 14.09 0.56 1.49
C LYS A 59 15.30 1.37 1.03
#